data_AF-A0A411YFG9-F1
#
_entry.id   AF-A0A411YFG9-F1
#
_cell.length_a   1.000
_cell.length_b   1.000
_cell.length_c   1.000
_cell.angle_alpha   90.00
_cell.angle_beta   90.00
_cell.angle_gamma   90.00
#
_symmetry.space_group_name_H-M   'P 1'
#
loop_
_entity.id
_entity.type
_entity.pdbx_description
1 polymer ?
#
loop_
_entity_poly.entity_id
_entity_poly.type
_entity_poly.pdbx_seq_one_letter_code
_entity_poly.pdbx_strand_id
1 'polypeptide(L)'
;MNEPTAGTRFGGWLGDRPASKGAVARAVALVVVIVALGLAHVPPALFQGPMLVTAWTVEGPEAIHQLHGLFNGVWVVMLYVPLLALLYRPAPRPAVAVFVAAVVAAGVLRVLASPVILADAGPGPLVVAGVLTIALLALVPGLRGAFRPMGRLDPILGGIGSAGVLLAVLYAVQQSVIWLQLSATDPHTQLAHWTLMALTGLLAAFGVALGAARLPGGRLPLWLGAMAAAYLGVASLVMPGQASALPLWAALGVLVLSAAAVVRFEMLAFGAARGVATPPAPQPRPGPAVAGG
;
A
#
# COMPACT_ATOMS: atom_id res chain seq x y z
N MET A 1 12.85 -21.76 -42.18
CA MET A 1 13.04 -20.56 -41.32
C MET A 1 11.66 -20.06 -40.96
N ASN A 2 11.21 -20.32 -39.74
CA ASN A 2 9.87 -19.92 -39.30
C ASN A 2 10.02 -18.59 -38.53
N GLU A 3 9.43 -17.53 -39.07
CA GLU A 3 9.29 -16.27 -38.36
C GLU A 3 8.43 -16.47 -37.12
N PRO A 4 8.90 -16.07 -35.93
CA PRO A 4 8.04 -16.01 -34.76
C PRO A 4 7.09 -14.82 -34.95
N THR A 5 5.85 -15.10 -35.34
CA THR A 5 4.76 -14.14 -35.35
C THR A 5 4.70 -13.43 -33.99
N ALA A 6 4.88 -12.11 -34.02
CA ALA A 6 4.74 -11.22 -32.89
C ALA A 6 3.26 -11.15 -32.45
N GLY A 7 2.76 -12.23 -31.86
CA GLY A 7 1.49 -12.23 -31.16
C GLY A 7 1.61 -11.29 -29.97
N THR A 8 0.77 -10.27 -29.94
CA THR A 8 0.61 -9.30 -28.85
C THR A 8 0.50 -10.03 -27.50
N ARG A 9 1.61 -10.11 -26.78
CA ARG A 9 1.69 -10.83 -25.50
C ARG A 9 1.00 -10.01 -24.42
N PHE A 10 -0.29 -10.23 -24.22
CA PHE A 10 -0.96 -10.03 -22.92
C PHE A 10 -0.52 -11.11 -21.89
N GLY A 11 0.77 -11.48 -21.91
CA GLY A 11 1.32 -12.72 -21.32
C GLY A 11 1.37 -12.77 -19.79
N GLY A 12 1.02 -11.69 -19.10
CA GLY A 12 1.01 -11.65 -17.63
C GLY A 12 -0.16 -12.42 -17.01
N TRP A 13 -1.35 -12.36 -17.61
CA TRP A 13 -2.57 -13.00 -17.10
C TRP A 13 -2.71 -14.47 -17.48
N LEU A 14 -2.03 -14.88 -18.54
CA LEU A 14 -2.33 -16.14 -19.24
C LEU A 14 -1.21 -17.17 -19.12
N GLY A 15 0.03 -16.74 -18.84
CA GLY A 15 1.19 -17.58 -19.09
C GLY A 15 1.20 -18.09 -20.54
N ASP A 16 2.03 -19.08 -20.84
CA ASP A 16 2.05 -19.72 -22.16
C ASP A 16 0.84 -20.65 -22.40
N ARG A 17 -0.17 -20.64 -21.51
CA ARG A 17 -1.39 -21.45 -21.61
C ARG A 17 -2.56 -20.56 -22.03
N PRO A 18 -3.50 -21.07 -22.85
CA PRO A 18 -4.70 -20.32 -23.16
C PRO A 18 -5.46 -19.99 -21.88
N ALA A 19 -5.92 -18.74 -21.78
CA ALA A 19 -6.75 -18.28 -20.69
C ALA A 19 -7.92 -19.21 -20.43
N SER A 20 -8.12 -19.66 -19.19
CA SER A 20 -9.45 -20.13 -18.84
C SER A 20 -10.41 -18.94 -18.91
N LYS A 21 -11.66 -19.16 -19.38
CA LYS A 21 -12.70 -18.12 -19.42
C LYS A 21 -12.87 -17.41 -18.07
N GLY A 22 -12.67 -18.15 -16.97
CA GLY A 22 -12.71 -17.61 -15.61
C GLY A 22 -11.56 -16.64 -15.27
N ALA A 23 -10.36 -16.82 -15.81
CA ALA A 23 -9.25 -15.88 -15.61
C ALA A 23 -9.54 -14.54 -16.31
N VAL A 24 -10.05 -14.58 -17.55
CA VAL A 24 -10.43 -13.38 -18.31
C VAL A 24 -11.55 -12.62 -17.61
N ALA A 25 -12.60 -13.32 -17.16
CA ALA A 25 -13.72 -12.70 -16.45
C ALA A 25 -13.27 -11.99 -15.16
N ARG A 26 -12.34 -12.58 -14.40
CA ARG A 26 -11.77 -11.95 -13.20
C ARG A 26 -10.94 -10.72 -13.54
N ALA A 27 -10.15 -10.75 -14.61
CA ALA A 27 -9.37 -9.60 -15.06
C ALA A 27 -10.29 -8.43 -15.42
N VAL A 28 -11.32 -8.70 -16.21
CA VAL A 28 -12.32 -7.69 -16.60
C VAL A 28 -13.03 -7.14 -15.38
N ALA A 29 -13.49 -8.00 -14.46
CA ALA A 29 -14.13 -7.55 -13.22
C ALA A 29 -13.21 -6.67 -12.38
N LEU A 30 -11.93 -7.02 -12.25
CA LEU A 30 -10.94 -6.22 -11.53
C LEU A 30 -10.71 -4.87 -12.20
N VAL A 31 -10.60 -4.83 -13.53
CA VAL A 31 -10.50 -3.57 -14.29
C VAL A 31 -11.74 -2.70 -14.07
N VAL A 32 -12.94 -3.27 -14.15
CA VAL A 32 -14.20 -2.55 -13.89
C VAL A 32 -14.22 -1.97 -12.49
N VAL A 33 -13.83 -2.74 -11.47
CA VAL A 33 -13.73 -2.24 -10.08
C VAL A 33 -12.70 -1.12 -9.97
N ILE A 34 -11.53 -1.25 -10.59
CA ILE A 34 -10.48 -0.21 -10.57
C ILE A 34 -10.96 1.05 -11.26
N VAL A 35 -11.65 0.94 -12.40
CA VAL A 35 -12.23 2.08 -13.12
C VAL A 35 -13.34 2.72 -12.30
N ALA A 36 -14.24 1.95 -11.69
CA ALA A 36 -15.31 2.47 -10.86
C ALA A 36 -14.76 3.19 -9.61
N LEU A 37 -13.78 2.59 -8.92
CA LEU A 37 -13.04 3.26 -7.85
C LEU A 37 -12.38 4.53 -8.39
N GLY A 38 -11.71 4.44 -9.54
CA GLY A 38 -11.06 5.55 -10.22
C GLY A 38 -12.03 6.71 -10.42
N LEU A 39 -13.17 6.48 -11.05
CA LEU A 39 -14.19 7.49 -11.26
C LEU A 39 -14.76 8.07 -9.96
N ALA A 40 -14.78 7.30 -8.86
CA ALA A 40 -15.19 7.80 -7.55
C ALA A 40 -14.11 8.66 -6.85
N HIS A 41 -12.82 8.37 -7.04
CA HIS A 41 -11.73 9.04 -6.31
C HIS A 41 -10.96 10.07 -7.15
N VAL A 42 -10.89 9.89 -8.47
CA VAL A 42 -10.10 10.72 -9.40
C VAL A 42 -10.67 12.12 -9.52
N PRO A 43 -11.99 12.37 -9.67
CA PRO A 43 -12.48 13.75 -9.72
C PRO A 43 -12.14 14.54 -8.44
N PRO A 44 -12.40 14.03 -7.22
CA PRO A 44 -11.92 14.69 -5.99
C PRO A 44 -10.40 14.88 -5.96
N ALA A 45 -9.62 13.86 -6.39
CA ALA A 45 -8.17 13.92 -6.40
C ALA A 45 -7.60 14.91 -7.44
N LEU A 46 -8.26 15.11 -8.58
CA LEU A 46 -7.88 16.10 -9.59
C LEU A 46 -8.14 17.53 -9.08
N PHE A 47 -9.24 17.73 -8.32
CA PHE A 47 -9.47 18.99 -7.61
C PHE A 47 -8.45 19.25 -6.50
N GLN A 48 -7.91 18.19 -5.88
CA GLN A 48 -6.87 18.28 -4.84
C GLN A 48 -5.43 18.22 -5.39
N GLY A 49 -5.25 17.94 -6.69
CA GLY A 49 -3.95 17.85 -7.35
C GLY A 49 -3.08 19.12 -7.20
N PRO A 50 -3.64 20.33 -7.37
CA PRO A 50 -2.92 21.57 -7.10
C PRO A 50 -2.39 21.66 -5.65
N MET A 51 -3.12 21.08 -4.68
CA MET A 51 -2.72 21.08 -3.27
C MET A 51 -1.41 20.32 -3.02
N LEU A 52 -1.05 19.33 -3.85
CA LEU A 52 0.25 18.64 -3.71
C LEU A 52 1.44 19.58 -3.90
N VAL A 53 1.26 20.66 -4.68
CA VAL A 53 2.29 21.67 -4.95
C VAL A 53 2.12 22.86 -4.02
N THR A 54 0.89 23.31 -3.79
CA THR A 54 0.63 24.54 -3.01
C THR A 54 0.59 24.31 -1.50
N ALA A 55 0.40 23.08 -1.00
CA ALA A 55 0.28 22.83 0.44
C ALA A 55 1.50 23.29 1.25
N TRP A 56 2.67 23.37 0.61
CA TRP A 56 3.93 23.74 1.25
C TRP A 56 4.11 25.24 1.42
N THR A 57 3.28 26.06 0.77
CA THR A 57 3.41 27.52 0.74
C THR A 57 2.24 28.23 1.42
N VAL A 58 1.22 27.49 1.85
CA VAL A 58 0.04 28.05 2.51
C VAL A 58 0.28 28.10 4.02
N GLU A 59 0.06 29.26 4.60
CA GLU A 59 0.13 29.48 6.05
C GLU A 59 -1.26 29.69 6.66
N GLY A 60 -1.35 29.66 7.99
CA GLY A 60 -2.58 29.92 8.72
C GLY A 60 -3.58 28.76 8.71
N PRO A 61 -4.88 29.05 8.95
CA PRO A 61 -5.91 28.03 9.13
C PRO A 61 -6.15 27.13 7.92
N GLU A 62 -5.77 27.56 6.71
CA GLU A 62 -5.98 26.78 5.49
C GLU A 62 -4.88 25.73 5.25
N ALA A 63 -3.73 25.88 5.89
CA ALA A 63 -2.61 24.95 5.77
C ALA A 63 -2.97 23.53 6.20
N ILE A 64 -3.87 23.37 7.18
CA ILE A 64 -4.33 22.06 7.64
C ILE A 64 -5.22 21.37 6.58
N HIS A 65 -6.06 22.09 5.85
CA HIS A 65 -6.88 21.51 4.77
C HIS A 65 -6.00 21.05 3.61
N GLN A 66 -4.98 21.84 3.29
CA GLN A 66 -3.97 21.47 2.30
C GLN A 66 -3.23 20.20 2.71
N LEU A 67 -2.82 20.10 3.98
CA LEU A 67 -2.21 18.88 4.54
C LEU A 67 -3.14 17.67 4.39
N HIS A 68 -4.42 17.80 4.75
CA HIS A 68 -5.41 16.71 4.59
C HIS A 68 -5.63 16.32 3.12
N GLY A 69 -5.78 17.29 2.21
CA GLY A 69 -5.93 17.04 0.77
C GLY A 69 -4.72 16.31 0.19
N LEU A 70 -3.55 16.64 0.68
CA LEU A 70 -2.31 16.02 0.26
C LEU A 70 -2.17 14.57 0.78
N PHE A 71 -2.67 14.28 1.99
CA PHE A 71 -2.78 12.89 2.49
C PHE A 71 -3.87 12.07 1.79
N ASN A 72 -4.93 12.68 1.26
CA ASN A 72 -5.81 11.99 0.31
C ASN A 72 -5.03 11.51 -0.92
N GLY A 73 -4.10 12.33 -1.43
CA GLY A 73 -3.22 11.95 -2.55
C GLY A 73 -2.37 10.72 -2.22
N VAL A 74 -1.75 10.69 -1.04
CA VAL A 74 -0.99 9.53 -0.55
C VAL A 74 -1.86 8.27 -0.50
N TRP A 75 -3.09 8.40 0.01
CA TRP A 75 -4.05 7.30 0.06
C TRP A 75 -4.39 6.74 -1.33
N VAL A 76 -4.66 7.63 -2.28
CA VAL A 76 -4.93 7.28 -3.69
C VAL A 76 -3.74 6.49 -4.25
N VAL A 77 -2.50 6.95 -4.03
CA VAL A 77 -1.30 6.21 -4.45
C VAL A 77 -1.24 4.82 -3.80
N MET A 78 -1.49 4.71 -2.50
CA MET A 78 -1.49 3.44 -1.76
C MET A 78 -2.59 2.47 -2.25
N LEU A 79 -3.67 2.97 -2.84
CA LEU A 79 -4.73 2.15 -3.42
C LEU A 79 -4.43 1.74 -4.87
N TYR A 80 -4.16 2.70 -5.75
CA TYR A 80 -4.10 2.45 -7.19
C TYR A 80 -2.80 1.80 -7.63
N VAL A 81 -1.65 2.16 -7.07
CA VAL A 81 -0.36 1.54 -7.45
C VAL A 81 -0.37 0.01 -7.25
N PRO A 82 -0.80 -0.54 -6.10
CA PRO A 82 -0.85 -2.00 -5.93
C PRO A 82 -1.94 -2.66 -6.79
N LEU A 83 -3.07 -2.00 -7.04
CA LEU A 83 -4.09 -2.48 -7.97
C LEU A 83 -3.55 -2.58 -9.41
N LEU A 84 -2.85 -1.55 -9.89
CA LEU A 84 -2.16 -1.57 -11.17
C LEU A 84 -1.07 -2.64 -11.22
N ALA A 85 -0.34 -2.85 -10.12
CA ALA A 85 0.65 -3.91 -10.03
C ALA A 85 0.05 -5.32 -10.13
N LEU A 86 -1.15 -5.53 -9.56
CA LEU A 86 -1.92 -6.77 -9.69
C LEU A 86 -2.47 -6.96 -11.11
N LEU A 87 -2.88 -5.88 -11.79
CA LEU A 87 -3.28 -5.93 -13.20
C LEU A 87 -2.12 -6.26 -14.12
N TYR A 88 -0.98 -5.59 -13.94
CA TYR A 88 0.21 -5.74 -14.78
C TYR A 88 0.83 -7.15 -14.63
N ARG A 89 0.84 -7.69 -13.42
CA ARG A 89 1.38 -9.03 -13.10
C ARG A 89 0.49 -9.73 -12.07
N PRO A 90 -0.55 -10.46 -12.52
CA PRO A 90 -1.56 -11.11 -11.67
C PRO A 90 -1.08 -12.39 -10.98
N ALA A 91 0.23 -12.66 -11.01
CA ALA A 91 0.80 -13.71 -10.19
C ALA A 91 0.40 -13.49 -8.71
N PRO A 92 0.15 -14.57 -7.95
CA PRO A 92 -0.28 -14.46 -6.57
C PRO A 92 0.75 -13.68 -5.75
N ARG A 93 0.32 -12.50 -5.28
CA ARG A 93 1.11 -11.57 -4.47
C ARG A 93 0.34 -11.30 -3.17
N PRO A 94 0.31 -12.26 -2.23
CA PRO A 94 -0.48 -12.18 -1.00
C PRO A 94 -0.26 -10.89 -0.23
N ALA A 95 0.97 -10.37 -0.18
CA ALA A 95 1.26 -9.11 0.51
C ALA A 95 0.54 -7.92 -0.12
N VAL A 96 0.60 -7.81 -1.46
CA VAL A 96 -0.07 -6.73 -2.22
C VAL A 96 -1.58 -6.85 -2.05
N ALA A 97 -2.10 -8.08 -2.12
CA ALA A 97 -3.50 -8.38 -1.94
C ALA A 97 -4.03 -7.95 -0.56
N VAL A 98 -3.32 -8.33 0.50
CA VAL A 98 -3.65 -7.96 1.89
C VAL A 98 -3.51 -6.45 2.11
N PHE A 99 -2.51 -5.82 1.50
CA PHE A 99 -2.35 -4.37 1.58
C PHE A 99 -3.51 -3.63 0.94
N VAL A 100 -3.92 -4.01 -0.29
CA VAL A 100 -5.10 -3.45 -0.97
C VAL A 100 -6.35 -3.64 -0.12
N ALA A 101 -6.56 -4.84 0.43
CA ALA A 101 -7.66 -5.14 1.34
C ALA A 101 -7.70 -4.19 2.53
N ALA A 102 -6.55 -3.94 3.17
CA ALA A 102 -6.44 -3.04 4.31
C ALA A 102 -6.73 -1.59 3.93
N VAL A 103 -6.18 -1.09 2.81
CA VAL A 103 -6.45 0.27 2.32
C VAL A 103 -7.93 0.47 2.05
N VAL A 104 -8.60 -0.51 1.45
CA VAL A 104 -10.03 -0.45 1.15
C VAL A 104 -10.87 -0.50 2.43
N ALA A 105 -10.55 -1.42 3.36
CA ALA A 105 -11.23 -1.50 4.66
C ALA A 105 -11.10 -0.19 5.44
N ALA A 106 -9.92 0.42 5.42
CA ALA A 106 -9.70 1.72 6.04
C ALA A 106 -10.52 2.84 5.34
N GLY A 107 -10.75 2.73 4.03
CA GLY A 107 -11.59 3.67 3.29
C GLY A 107 -13.05 3.58 3.72
N VAL A 108 -13.56 2.35 3.89
CA VAL A 108 -14.89 2.10 4.45
C VAL A 108 -15.01 2.67 5.87
N LEU A 109 -14.01 2.45 6.74
CA LEU A 109 -14.00 3.01 8.10
C LEU A 109 -14.01 4.53 8.09
N ARG A 110 -13.28 5.18 7.19
CA ARG A 110 -13.30 6.64 7.04
C ARG A 110 -14.69 7.14 6.65
N VAL A 111 -15.34 6.47 5.69
CA VAL A 111 -16.70 6.83 5.27
C VAL A 111 -17.68 6.69 6.45
N LEU A 112 -17.59 5.60 7.21
CA LEU A 112 -18.40 5.38 8.41
C LEU A 112 -18.13 6.41 9.52
N ALA A 113 -16.94 6.99 9.56
CA ALA A 113 -16.57 8.01 10.54
C ALA A 113 -16.99 9.43 10.13
N SER A 114 -17.54 9.63 8.92
CA SER A 114 -17.93 10.95 8.42
C SER A 114 -19.44 11.19 8.57
N PRO A 115 -19.88 12.10 9.45
CA PRO A 115 -21.29 12.45 9.60
C PRO A 115 -21.91 13.01 8.32
N VAL A 116 -21.15 13.81 7.56
CA VAL A 116 -21.63 14.42 6.31
C VAL A 116 -21.79 13.39 5.20
N ILE A 117 -20.82 12.49 5.02
CA ILE A 117 -20.96 11.45 3.99
C ILE A 117 -22.16 10.54 4.31
N LEU A 118 -22.39 10.23 5.60
CA LEU A 118 -23.55 9.43 6.00
C LEU A 118 -24.88 10.17 5.81
N ALA A 119 -24.92 11.47 6.12
CA ALA A 119 -26.13 12.27 6.04
C ALA A 119 -26.51 12.63 4.58
N ASP A 120 -25.55 13.08 3.78
CA ASP A 120 -25.82 13.58 2.41
C ASP A 120 -25.98 12.45 1.41
N ALA A 121 -25.23 11.37 1.59
CA ALA A 121 -25.15 10.31 0.60
C ALA A 121 -26.13 9.15 0.89
N GLY A 122 -26.71 9.12 2.09
CA GLY A 122 -27.57 8.04 2.56
C GLY A 122 -26.82 6.69 2.63
N PRO A 123 -27.53 5.56 2.78
CA PRO A 123 -26.89 4.25 2.87
C PRO A 123 -26.26 3.79 1.55
N GLY A 124 -26.59 4.43 0.42
CA GLY A 124 -26.18 4.02 -0.93
C GLY A 124 -24.67 3.86 -1.08
N PRO A 125 -23.85 4.90 -0.81
CA PRO A 125 -22.40 4.81 -0.96
C PRO A 125 -21.72 3.84 0.01
N LEU A 126 -22.29 3.63 1.20
CA LEU A 126 -21.82 2.58 2.11
C LEU A 126 -22.06 1.18 1.54
N VAL A 127 -23.24 0.94 0.98
CA VAL A 127 -23.57 -0.32 0.32
C VAL A 127 -22.68 -0.53 -0.89
N VAL A 128 -22.48 0.49 -1.73
CA VAL A 128 -21.58 0.42 -2.90
C VAL A 128 -20.14 0.18 -2.45
N ALA A 129 -19.63 0.90 -1.46
CA ALA A 129 -18.27 0.71 -0.94
C ALA A 129 -18.09 -0.69 -0.32
N GLY A 130 -19.07 -1.17 0.45
CA GLY A 130 -19.08 -2.51 1.03
C GLY A 130 -19.09 -3.60 -0.06
N VAL A 131 -19.94 -3.47 -1.07
CA VAL A 131 -20.01 -4.39 -2.21
C VAL A 131 -18.71 -4.38 -3.02
N LEU A 132 -18.16 -3.20 -3.32
CA LEU A 132 -16.87 -3.07 -4.02
C LEU A 132 -15.73 -3.68 -3.20
N THR A 133 -15.76 -3.53 -1.88
CA THR A 133 -14.78 -4.14 -0.97
C THR A 133 -14.87 -5.65 -1.03
N ILE A 134 -16.06 -6.22 -0.84
CA ILE A 134 -16.28 -7.67 -0.89
C ILE A 134 -15.91 -8.22 -2.25
N ALA A 135 -16.31 -7.56 -3.34
CA ALA A 135 -15.96 -7.93 -4.70
C ALA A 135 -14.44 -7.91 -4.89
N LEU A 136 -13.76 -6.86 -4.43
CA LEU A 136 -12.31 -6.75 -4.52
C LEU A 136 -11.61 -7.86 -3.72
N LEU A 137 -12.03 -8.12 -2.48
CA LEU A 137 -11.49 -9.22 -1.67
C LEU A 137 -11.73 -10.59 -2.31
N ALA A 138 -12.87 -10.79 -2.98
CA ALA A 138 -13.18 -12.03 -3.69
C ALA A 138 -12.36 -12.19 -4.98
N LEU A 139 -12.03 -11.08 -5.65
CA LEU A 139 -11.36 -11.06 -6.95
C LEU A 139 -9.84 -11.03 -6.84
N VAL A 140 -9.28 -10.50 -5.75
CA VAL A 140 -7.84 -10.31 -5.58
C VAL A 140 -7.14 -11.68 -5.39
N PRO A 141 -6.22 -12.07 -6.30
CA PRO A 141 -5.52 -13.35 -6.21
C PRO A 141 -4.61 -13.42 -4.99
N GLY A 142 -4.64 -14.55 -4.27
CA GLY A 142 -3.65 -14.88 -3.23
C GLY A 142 -4.02 -14.52 -1.80
N LEU A 143 -5.18 -13.92 -1.53
CA LEU A 143 -5.66 -13.63 -0.17
C LEU A 143 -5.69 -14.87 0.73
N ARG A 144 -6.19 -16.00 0.22
CA ARG A 144 -6.20 -17.29 0.96
C ARG A 144 -4.80 -17.81 1.29
N GLY A 145 -3.80 -17.47 0.46
CA GLY A 145 -2.41 -17.86 0.67
C GLY A 145 -1.66 -16.95 1.64
N ALA A 146 -2.20 -15.77 1.96
CA ALA A 146 -1.57 -14.80 2.84
C ALA A 146 -1.53 -15.25 4.31
N PHE A 147 -2.45 -16.14 4.71
CA PHE A 147 -2.54 -16.67 6.08
C PHE A 147 -1.68 -17.91 6.32
N ARG A 148 -0.88 -18.34 5.33
CA ARG A 148 0.06 -19.43 5.56
C ARG A 148 1.22 -18.92 6.43
N PRO A 149 1.71 -19.70 7.40
CA PRO A 149 2.91 -19.34 8.14
C PRO A 149 4.05 -19.16 7.14
N MET A 150 4.57 -17.94 7.04
CA MET A 150 5.68 -17.63 6.14
C MET A 150 6.97 -17.48 6.93
N GLY A 151 8.09 -17.60 6.20
CA GLY A 151 9.43 -17.87 6.74
C GLY A 151 9.92 -16.93 7.84
N ARG A 152 11.08 -17.26 8.40
CA ARG A 152 11.69 -16.54 9.51
C ARG A 152 11.70 -15.02 9.28
N LEU A 153 11.04 -14.30 10.19
CA LEU A 153 11.07 -12.85 10.28
C LEU A 153 12.51 -12.38 10.50
N ASP A 154 12.96 -11.40 9.73
CA ASP A 154 14.28 -10.78 9.94
C ASP A 154 14.20 -9.94 11.24
N PRO A 155 15.02 -10.20 12.26
CA PRO A 155 14.88 -9.55 13.56
C PRO A 155 15.08 -8.04 13.49
N ILE A 156 15.94 -7.57 12.57
CA ILE A 156 16.18 -6.14 12.36
C ILE A 156 14.95 -5.48 11.73
N LEU A 157 14.42 -6.03 10.63
CA LEU A 157 13.16 -5.54 10.04
C LEU A 157 11.98 -5.65 11.01
N GLY A 158 11.96 -6.69 11.84
CA GLY A 158 11.02 -6.86 12.94
C GLY A 158 11.07 -5.71 13.94
N GLY A 159 12.26 -5.38 14.43
CA GLY A 159 12.49 -4.26 15.34
C GLY A 159 12.08 -2.92 14.72
N ILE A 160 12.49 -2.65 13.48
CA ILE A 160 12.11 -1.44 12.74
C ILE A 160 10.58 -1.37 12.56
N GLY A 161 9.96 -2.47 12.16
CA GLY A 161 8.51 -2.57 11.97
C GLY A 161 7.75 -2.32 13.27
N SER A 162 8.16 -2.94 14.38
CA SER A 162 7.55 -2.74 15.70
C SER A 162 7.67 -1.30 16.18
N ALA A 163 8.84 -0.68 16.01
CA ALA A 163 9.02 0.74 16.35
C ALA A 163 8.13 1.64 15.49
N GLY A 164 8.04 1.38 14.18
CA GLY A 164 7.17 2.11 13.27
C GLY A 164 5.67 1.95 13.61
N VAL A 165 5.23 0.74 13.97
CA VAL A 165 3.87 0.46 14.43
C VAL A 165 3.56 1.24 15.70
N LEU A 166 4.48 1.26 16.67
CA LEU A 166 4.30 2.03 17.90
C LEU A 166 4.08 3.53 17.59
N LEU A 167 4.92 4.12 16.75
CA LEU A 167 4.75 5.53 16.34
C LEU A 167 3.42 5.77 15.61
N ALA A 168 3.03 4.86 14.71
CA ALA A 168 1.77 4.96 13.99
C ALA A 168 0.55 4.84 14.92
N VAL A 169 0.61 3.98 15.94
CA VAL A 169 -0.45 3.86 16.96
C VAL A 169 -0.53 5.13 17.81
N LEU A 170 0.60 5.64 18.28
CA LEU A 170 0.64 6.90 19.04
C LEU A 170 0.06 8.05 18.20
N TYR A 171 0.44 8.13 16.93
CA TYR A 171 -0.11 9.10 16.00
C TYR A 171 -1.62 8.95 15.81
N ALA A 172 -2.11 7.73 15.58
CA ALA A 172 -3.54 7.46 15.42
C ALA A 172 -4.35 7.81 16.68
N VAL A 173 -3.79 7.54 17.86
CA VAL A 173 -4.39 7.95 19.14
C VAL A 173 -4.46 9.47 19.22
N GLN A 174 -3.37 10.19 18.90
CA GLN A 174 -3.37 11.66 18.88
C GLN A 174 -4.47 12.21 17.96
N GLN A 175 -4.57 11.70 16.72
CA GLN A 175 -5.62 12.14 15.78
C GLN A 175 -7.03 11.82 16.30
N SER A 176 -7.21 10.67 16.98
CA SER A 176 -8.50 10.27 17.54
C SER A 176 -8.90 11.16 18.73
N VAL A 177 -7.95 11.55 19.57
CA VAL A 177 -8.19 12.50 20.68
C VAL A 177 -8.62 13.86 20.13
N ILE A 178 -7.96 14.36 19.09
CA ILE A 178 -8.37 15.62 18.43
C ILE A 178 -9.80 15.50 17.90
N TRP A 179 -10.12 14.41 17.20
CA TRP A 179 -11.47 14.17 16.68
C TRP A 179 -12.54 14.18 17.79
N LEU A 180 -12.26 13.55 18.94
CA LEU A 180 -13.18 13.50 20.09
C LEU A 180 -13.38 14.85 20.80
N GLN A 181 -12.43 15.78 20.66
CA GLN A 181 -12.48 17.09 21.33
C GLN A 181 -13.18 18.16 20.49
N LEU A 182 -13.39 17.92 19.19
CA LEU A 182 -13.98 18.88 18.27
C LEU A 182 -15.48 18.68 18.15
N SER A 183 -16.18 19.78 17.81
CA SER A 183 -17.62 19.75 17.56
C SER A 183 -17.97 18.84 16.37
N ALA A 184 -19.16 18.23 16.38
CA ALA A 184 -19.72 17.55 15.22
C ALA A 184 -19.97 18.50 14.02
N THR A 185 -20.02 19.82 14.28
CA THR A 185 -20.11 20.86 13.24
C THR A 185 -18.75 21.33 12.72
N ASP A 186 -17.65 20.83 13.29
CA ASP A 186 -16.31 21.15 12.79
C ASP A 186 -16.10 20.52 11.40
N PRO A 187 -15.64 21.28 10.40
CA PRO A 187 -15.47 20.77 9.04
C PRO A 187 -14.50 19.59 8.96
N HIS A 188 -13.50 19.50 9.83
CA HIS A 188 -12.55 18.39 9.87
C HIS A 188 -13.19 17.10 10.39
N THR A 189 -14.08 17.22 11.38
CA THR A 189 -14.89 16.11 11.91
C THR A 189 -15.89 15.64 10.86
N GLN A 190 -16.59 16.59 10.22
CA GLN A 190 -17.55 16.32 9.16
C GLN A 190 -16.94 15.56 7.98
N LEU A 191 -15.74 15.96 7.53
CA LEU A 191 -15.03 15.36 6.39
C LEU A 191 -14.14 14.16 6.78
N ALA A 192 -14.17 13.74 8.04
CA ALA A 192 -13.36 12.66 8.60
C ALA A 192 -11.84 12.82 8.32
N HIS A 193 -11.34 14.07 8.38
CA HIS A 193 -9.93 14.39 8.13
C HIS A 193 -9.00 13.75 9.18
N TRP A 194 -9.35 13.84 10.46
CA TRP A 194 -8.56 13.22 11.54
C TRP A 194 -8.49 11.70 11.40
N THR A 195 -9.62 11.07 11.03
CA THR A 195 -9.69 9.63 10.74
C THR A 195 -8.83 9.24 9.55
N LEU A 196 -8.83 10.05 8.47
CA LEU A 196 -7.92 9.85 7.34
C LEU A 196 -6.46 9.85 7.78
N MET A 197 -6.04 10.85 8.58
CA MET A 197 -4.66 10.95 9.05
C MET A 197 -4.28 9.73 9.90
N ALA A 198 -5.13 9.36 10.86
CA ALA A 198 -4.93 8.20 11.72
C ALA A 198 -4.75 6.91 10.90
N LEU A 199 -5.67 6.65 9.98
CA LEU A 199 -5.66 5.45 9.15
C LEU A 199 -4.48 5.43 8.18
N THR A 200 -4.08 6.58 7.63
CA THR A 200 -2.92 6.64 6.72
C THR A 200 -1.63 6.28 7.46
N GLY A 201 -1.45 6.79 8.69
CA GLY A 201 -0.31 6.42 9.55
C GLY A 201 -0.29 4.91 9.85
N LEU A 202 -1.43 4.32 10.19
CA LEU A 202 -1.56 2.87 10.43
C LEU A 202 -1.27 2.05 9.17
N LEU A 203 -1.79 2.46 8.02
CA LEU A 203 -1.54 1.80 6.73
C LEU A 203 -0.06 1.89 6.33
N ALA A 204 0.60 3.01 6.61
CA ALA A 204 2.02 3.17 6.36
C ALA A 204 2.85 2.14 7.14
N ALA A 205 2.59 2.02 8.45
CA ALA A 205 3.23 1.01 9.29
C ALA A 205 2.87 -0.42 8.86
N PHE A 206 1.62 -0.66 8.47
CA PHE A 206 1.18 -1.97 7.99
C PHE A 206 1.91 -2.39 6.70
N GLY A 207 2.11 -1.47 5.75
CA GLY A 207 2.89 -1.73 4.53
C GLY A 207 4.32 -2.17 4.84
N VAL A 208 4.99 -1.48 5.78
CA VAL A 208 6.33 -1.86 6.26
C VAL A 208 6.31 -3.24 6.94
N ALA A 209 5.31 -3.52 7.79
CA ALA A 209 5.16 -4.80 8.47
C ALA A 209 4.99 -5.97 7.48
N LEU A 210 4.21 -5.78 6.40
CA LEU A 210 4.05 -6.80 5.35
C LEU A 210 5.36 -7.12 4.64
N GLY A 211 6.22 -6.13 4.41
CA GLY A 211 7.56 -6.37 3.85
C GLY A 211 8.52 -7.00 4.86
N ALA A 212 8.45 -6.60 6.13
CA ALA A 212 9.24 -7.19 7.22
C ALA A 212 8.91 -8.67 7.43
N ALA A 213 7.65 -9.05 7.27
CA ALA A 213 7.19 -10.44 7.27
C ALA A 213 7.61 -11.24 6.02
N ARG A 214 8.31 -10.60 5.07
CA ARG A 214 8.84 -11.21 3.83
C ARG A 214 7.80 -11.97 3.01
N LEU A 215 6.55 -11.52 3.07
CA LEU A 215 5.47 -12.11 2.29
C LEU A 215 5.75 -11.94 0.78
N PRO A 216 5.40 -12.90 -0.08
CA PRO A 216 5.55 -12.75 -1.52
C PRO A 216 4.82 -11.51 -2.03
N GLY A 217 5.56 -10.65 -2.73
CA GLY A 217 5.10 -9.33 -3.17
C GLY A 217 5.25 -8.22 -2.13
N GLY A 218 5.81 -8.49 -0.95
CA GLY A 218 5.92 -7.54 0.17
C GLY A 218 6.81 -6.32 -0.08
N ARG A 219 7.64 -6.35 -1.13
CA ARG A 219 8.43 -5.19 -1.57
C ARG A 219 7.54 -3.98 -1.83
N LEU A 220 6.45 -4.13 -2.58
CA LEU A 220 5.63 -3.00 -2.99
C LEU A 220 4.89 -2.35 -1.79
N PRO A 221 4.18 -3.09 -0.92
CA PRO A 221 3.61 -2.54 0.30
C PRO A 221 4.63 -1.87 1.21
N LEU A 222 5.84 -2.43 1.33
CA LEU A 222 6.90 -1.83 2.14
C LEU A 222 7.35 -0.49 1.59
N TRP A 223 7.59 -0.40 0.28
CA TRP A 223 7.97 0.86 -0.35
C TRP A 223 6.87 1.90 -0.22
N LEU A 224 5.60 1.54 -0.47
CA LEU A 224 4.47 2.46 -0.33
C LEU A 224 4.30 2.91 1.12
N GLY A 225 4.41 2.00 2.08
CA GLY A 225 4.30 2.30 3.51
C GLY A 225 5.45 3.17 4.00
N ALA A 226 6.69 2.86 3.63
CA ALA A 226 7.87 3.66 3.98
C ALA A 226 7.82 5.04 3.32
N MET A 227 7.36 5.15 2.07
CA MET A 227 7.16 6.44 1.41
C MET A 227 6.09 7.26 2.13
N ALA A 228 4.94 6.69 2.47
CA ALA A 228 3.89 7.39 3.19
C ALA A 228 4.34 7.85 4.59
N ALA A 229 5.08 7.01 5.33
CA ALA A 229 5.63 7.36 6.64
C ALA A 229 6.73 8.43 6.55
N ALA A 230 7.66 8.31 5.59
CA ALA A 230 8.67 9.32 5.35
C ALA A 230 8.02 10.66 4.97
N TYR A 231 7.00 10.59 4.13
CA TYR A 231 6.24 11.75 3.71
C TYR A 231 5.55 12.45 4.90
N LEU A 232 4.94 11.69 5.81
CA LEU A 232 4.40 12.23 7.07
C LEU A 232 5.48 12.89 7.93
N GLY A 233 6.68 12.28 8.01
CA GLY A 233 7.83 12.87 8.68
C GLY A 233 8.20 14.23 8.07
N VAL A 234 8.36 14.32 6.75
CA VAL A 234 8.68 15.58 6.04
C VAL A 234 7.58 16.62 6.27
N ALA A 235 6.32 16.26 6.09
CA ALA A 235 5.19 17.17 6.28
C ALA A 235 5.17 17.74 7.71
N SER A 236 5.46 16.90 8.72
CA SER A 236 5.53 17.34 10.12
C SER A 236 6.71 18.27 10.41
N LEU A 237 7.83 18.11 9.71
CA LEU A 237 8.99 19.00 9.85
C LEU A 237 8.76 20.36 9.18
N VAL A 238 8.06 20.37 8.03
CA VAL A 238 7.75 21.62 7.30
C VAL A 238 6.62 22.39 7.98
N MET A 239 5.65 21.69 8.57
CA MET A 239 4.46 22.27 9.18
C MET A 239 4.32 21.91 10.67
N PRO A 240 5.33 22.19 11.52
CA PRO A 240 5.38 21.70 12.90
C PRO A 240 4.30 22.26 13.82
N GLY A 241 3.66 23.38 13.44
CA GLY A 241 2.56 23.99 14.20
C GLY A 241 1.17 23.43 13.89
N GLN A 242 1.05 22.50 12.94
CA GLN A 242 -0.24 21.92 12.56
C GLN A 242 -0.65 20.79 13.51
N ALA A 243 -1.95 20.67 13.80
CA ALA A 243 -2.46 19.68 14.76
C ALA A 243 -2.17 18.21 14.37
N SER A 244 -2.03 17.94 13.07
CA SER A 244 -1.63 16.61 12.56
C SER A 244 -0.13 16.42 12.38
N ALA A 245 0.71 17.39 12.78
CA ALA A 245 2.15 17.25 12.75
C ALA A 245 2.63 16.33 13.88
N LEU A 246 3.60 15.49 13.56
CA LEU A 246 4.37 14.75 14.55
C LEU A 246 5.31 15.70 15.31
N PRO A 247 5.56 15.48 16.62
CA PRO A 247 6.64 16.17 17.30
C PRO A 247 7.99 15.84 16.65
N LEU A 248 8.96 16.75 16.75
CA LEU A 248 10.25 16.68 16.05
C LEU A 248 10.92 15.30 16.11
N TRP A 249 11.00 14.71 17.30
CA TRP A 249 11.62 13.40 17.51
C TRP A 249 10.89 12.27 16.77
N ALA A 250 9.55 12.31 16.71
CA ALA A 250 8.75 11.31 16.02
C ALA A 250 8.82 11.51 14.50
N ALA A 251 8.84 12.75 14.03
CA ALA A 251 9.03 13.10 12.62
C ALA A 251 10.39 12.58 12.10
N LEU A 252 11.48 12.82 12.84
CA LEU A 252 12.80 12.26 12.53
C LEU A 252 12.81 10.73 12.66
N GLY A 253 12.15 10.19 13.69
CA GLY A 253 12.02 8.76 13.91
C GLY A 253 11.38 8.03 12.73
N VAL A 254 10.23 8.52 12.21
CA VAL A 254 9.58 7.89 11.05
C VAL A 254 10.42 8.00 9.79
N LEU A 255 11.17 9.09 9.58
CA LEU A 255 12.09 9.23 8.45
C LEU A 255 13.21 8.18 8.50
N VAL A 256 13.88 8.08 9.65
CA VAL A 256 14.98 7.13 9.86
C VAL A 256 14.49 5.69 9.74
N LEU A 257 13.37 5.35 10.38
CA LEU A 257 12.80 4.01 10.33
C LEU A 257 12.35 3.63 8.91
N SER A 258 11.77 4.57 8.16
CA SER A 258 11.37 4.35 6.76
C SER A 258 12.58 4.07 5.86
N ALA A 259 13.62 4.90 5.98
CA ALA A 259 14.86 4.69 5.23
C ALA A 259 15.54 3.36 5.62
N ALA A 260 15.63 3.06 6.91
CA ALA A 260 16.22 1.82 7.41
C ALA A 260 15.45 0.58 6.94
N ALA A 261 14.11 0.62 6.94
CA ALA A 261 13.28 -0.47 6.44
C ALA A 261 13.55 -0.76 4.96
N VAL A 262 13.57 0.28 4.12
CA VAL A 262 13.85 0.15 2.68
C VAL A 262 15.26 -0.38 2.44
N VAL A 263 16.28 0.24 3.06
CA VAL A 263 17.68 -0.17 2.90
C VAL A 263 17.87 -1.62 3.33
N ARG A 264 17.38 -2.00 4.52
CA ARG A 264 17.52 -3.36 5.04
C ARG A 264 16.80 -4.37 4.15
N PHE A 265 15.59 -4.07 3.70
CA PHE A 265 14.84 -4.95 2.80
C PHE A 265 15.57 -5.17 1.48
N GLU A 266 16.10 -4.10 0.86
CA GLU A 266 16.84 -4.19 -0.40
C GLU A 266 18.16 -4.92 -0.23
N MET A 267 18.91 -4.71 0.85
CA MET A 267 20.13 -5.48 1.15
C MET A 267 19.86 -6.99 1.21
N LEU A 268 18.76 -7.40 1.85
CA LEU A 268 18.35 -8.81 1.90
C LEU A 268 17.96 -9.34 0.51
N ALA A 269 17.27 -8.53 -0.29
CA ALA A 269 16.89 -8.89 -1.66
C ALA A 269 18.11 -9.04 -2.58
N PHE A 270 19.06 -8.11 -2.52
CA PHE A 270 20.31 -8.15 -3.27
C PHE A 270 21.22 -9.32 -2.84
N GLY A 271 21.33 -9.57 -1.54
CA GLY A 271 22.09 -10.70 -1.01
C GLY A 271 21.54 -12.04 -1.50
N ALA A 272 20.21 -12.20 -1.49
CA ALA A 272 19.56 -13.39 -2.03
C ALA A 272 19.82 -13.56 -3.54
N ALA A 273 19.77 -12.48 -4.32
CA ALA A 273 20.05 -12.52 -5.76
C ALA A 273 21.50 -12.95 -6.07
N ARG A 274 22.47 -12.52 -5.25
CA ARG A 274 23.89 -12.93 -5.40
C ARG A 274 24.16 -14.35 -4.91
N GLY A 275 23.50 -14.79 -3.84
CA GLY A 275 23.67 -16.14 -3.28
C GLY A 275 23.13 -17.26 -4.17
N VAL A 276 22.23 -16.95 -5.11
CA VAL A 276 21.77 -17.90 -6.14
C VAL A 276 22.80 -18.07 -7.28
N ALA A 277 23.76 -17.15 -7.38
CA ALA A 277 24.84 -17.21 -8.37
C ALA A 277 26.07 -18.01 -7.88
N THR A 278 25.93 -18.90 -6.89
CA THR A 278 26.94 -19.94 -6.70
C THR A 278 26.95 -20.78 -7.99
N PRO A 279 28.08 -20.86 -8.70
CA PRO A 279 28.19 -21.73 -9.86
C PRO A 279 27.71 -23.13 -9.47
N PRO A 280 26.97 -23.86 -10.33
CA PRO A 280 26.66 -25.24 -10.05
C PRO A 280 27.97 -25.93 -9.67
N ALA A 281 27.95 -26.67 -8.55
CA ALA A 281 29.12 -27.41 -8.12
C ALA A 281 29.69 -28.16 -9.34
N PRO A 282 31.00 -28.05 -9.61
CA PRO A 282 31.59 -28.65 -10.80
C PRO A 282 31.12 -30.10 -10.87
N GLN A 283 30.40 -30.45 -11.94
CA GLN A 283 29.94 -31.81 -12.09
C GLN A 283 31.18 -32.71 -12.09
N PRO A 284 31.17 -33.81 -11.31
CA PRO A 284 32.28 -34.74 -11.31
C PRO A 284 32.54 -35.14 -12.77
N ARG A 285 33.77 -34.89 -13.25
CA ARG A 285 34.15 -35.29 -14.59
C ARG A 285 33.85 -36.79 -14.71
N PRO A 286 33.18 -37.25 -15.78
CA PRO A 286 33.02 -38.68 -16.00
C PRO A 286 34.41 -39.30 -15.91
N GLY A 287 34.57 -40.25 -14.98
CA GLY A 287 35.82 -40.99 -14.83
C GLY A 287 36.19 -41.61 -16.19
N PRO A 288 37.48 -41.79 -16.48
CA PRO A 288 37.90 -42.43 -17.71
C PRO A 288 37.14 -43.75 -17.87
N ALA A 289 36.45 -43.89 -19.00
CA ALA A 289 35.76 -45.12 -19.33
C ALA A 289 36.80 -46.24 -19.26
N VAL A 290 36.63 -47.16 -18.31
CA VAL A 290 37.45 -48.36 -18.23
C VAL A 290 37.09 -49.15 -19.48
N ALA A 291 37.97 -49.10 -20.48
CA ALA A 291 37.87 -49.97 -21.65
C ALA A 291 38.01 -51.40 -21.15
N GLY A 292 36.90 -52.13 -21.13
CA GLY A 292 36.93 -53.57 -20.90
C GLY A 292 37.65 -54.23 -22.07
N GLY A 293 38.82 -54.81 -21.77
CA GLY A 293 39.49 -55.79 -22.62
C GLY A 293 39.08 -57.21 -22.21
#